data_AF-A0A7W0Y1E4-F1
#
_entry.id   AF-A0A7W0Y1E4-F1
#
_cell.length_a   1.000
_cell.length_b   1.000
_cell.length_c   1.000
_cell.angle_alpha   90.00
_cell.angle_beta   90.00
_cell.angle_gamma   90.00
#
_symmetry.space_group_name_H-M   'P 1'
#
loop_
_entity.id
_entity.type
_entity.pdbx_description
1 polymer ?
#
loop_
_entity_poly.entity_id
_entity_poly.type
_entity_poly.pdbx_seq_one_letter_code
_entity_poly.pdbx_strand_id
1 'polypeptide(L)'
;MPLEGFGHSGSHLDGGPPFFAPFLGVAMFLLFLLLAAGAFFLMRRGTFGPPPWVGRSSPETEAKRVLSERFARGDISSDEFLERASVLNWTPGSDTWETRKRKRR
;
A
#
# COMPACT_ATOMS: atom_id res chain seq x y z
N MET A 1 -44.61 -40.53 44.72
CA MET A 1 -43.40 -40.73 43.90
C MET A 1 -43.14 -39.41 43.18
N PRO A 2 -42.06 -38.67 43.47
CA PRO A 2 -41.80 -37.40 42.82
C PRO A 2 -41.21 -37.62 41.41
N LEU A 3 -41.76 -36.89 40.46
CA LEU A 3 -41.12 -36.53 39.19
C LEU A 3 -40.03 -35.49 39.48
N GLU A 4 -39.18 -35.20 38.48
CA GLU A 4 -38.17 -34.11 38.41
C GLU A 4 -36.72 -34.63 38.42
N GLY A 5 -36.14 -34.63 37.23
CA GLY A 5 -34.72 -34.87 37.00
C GLY A 5 -34.31 -34.28 35.66
N PHE A 6 -34.61 -32.99 35.46
CA PHE A 6 -34.00 -32.17 34.42
C PHE A 6 -32.48 -32.21 34.63
N GLY A 7 -31.78 -32.98 33.78
CA GLY A 7 -30.34 -32.90 33.66
C GLY A 7 -29.97 -31.55 33.07
N HIS A 8 -29.67 -30.60 33.95
CA HIS A 8 -29.19 -29.28 33.61
C HIS A 8 -27.94 -29.35 32.74
N SER A 9 -28.01 -28.61 31.63
CA SER A 9 -26.90 -28.13 30.82
C SER A 9 -25.82 -27.50 31.71
N GLY A 10 -24.71 -28.22 31.91
CA GLY A 10 -23.49 -27.68 32.51
C GLY A 10 -22.43 -27.53 31.44
N SER A 11 -22.41 -26.37 30.78
CA SER A 11 -21.32 -25.94 29.89
C SER A 11 -20.05 -25.76 30.71
N HIS A 12 -19.26 -26.82 30.88
CA HIS A 12 -17.94 -26.76 31.51
C HIS A 12 -16.89 -26.29 30.49
N LEU A 13 -17.06 -25.07 29.96
CA LEU A 13 -15.99 -24.35 29.24
C LEU A 13 -15.29 -23.43 30.23
N ASP A 14 -14.83 -24.01 31.35
CA ASP A 14 -13.99 -23.34 32.35
C ASP A 14 -12.53 -23.73 32.11
N GLY A 15 -12.11 -23.62 30.86
CA GLY A 15 -10.77 -23.95 30.39
C GLY A 15 -9.93 -22.69 30.32
N GLY A 16 -9.10 -22.45 31.34
CA GLY A 16 -8.07 -21.43 31.30
C GLY A 16 -7.22 -21.53 30.02
N PRO A 17 -6.57 -20.43 29.59
CA PRO A 17 -5.86 -20.40 28.33
C PRO A 17 -4.90 -21.59 28.24
N PRO A 18 -4.93 -22.34 27.14
CA PRO A 18 -4.13 -23.56 27.00
C PRO A 18 -2.65 -23.25 27.22
N PHE A 19 -1.88 -24.22 27.70
CA PHE A 19 -0.46 -24.04 28.04
C PHE A 19 0.42 -23.46 26.90
N PHE A 20 -0.03 -23.58 25.65
CA PHE A 20 0.62 -23.01 24.47
C PHE A 20 0.19 -21.57 24.11
N ALA A 21 -0.88 -21.04 24.71
CA ALA A 21 -1.37 -19.68 24.50
C ALA A 21 -0.32 -18.58 24.71
N PRO A 22 0.54 -18.59 25.76
CA PRO A 22 1.57 -17.57 25.91
C PRO A 22 2.63 -17.65 24.81
N PHE A 23 2.99 -18.85 24.35
CA PHE A 23 3.95 -19.03 23.26
C PHE A 23 3.39 -18.54 21.92
N LEU A 24 2.09 -18.75 21.68
CA LEU A 24 1.41 -18.24 20.48
C LEU A 24 1.36 -16.71 20.49
N GLY A 25 1.12 -16.10 21.65
CA GLY A 25 1.17 -14.65 21.84
C GLY A 25 2.56 -14.06 21.58
N VAL A 26 3.61 -14.68 22.13
CA VAL A 26 5.01 -14.25 21.91
C VAL A 26 5.40 -14.43 20.45
N ALA A 27 5.02 -15.53 19.79
CA ALA A 27 5.28 -15.76 18.38
C ALA A 27 4.59 -14.72 17.49
N MET A 28 3.32 -14.40 17.74
CA MET A 28 2.61 -13.33 17.04
C MET A 28 3.26 -11.96 17.28
N PHE A 29 3.65 -11.66 18.53
CA PHE A 29 4.33 -10.41 18.86
C PHE A 29 5.65 -10.27 18.11
N LEU A 30 6.47 -11.33 18.08
CA LEU A 30 7.73 -11.36 17.32
C LEU A 30 7.49 -11.21 15.82
N LEU A 31 6.46 -11.86 15.27
CA LEU A 31 6.08 -11.71 13.86
C LEU A 31 5.74 -10.25 13.53
N PHE A 32 4.90 -9.61 14.34
CA PHE A 32 4.56 -8.19 14.16
C PHE A 32 5.77 -7.27 14.30
N LEU A 33 6.65 -7.55 15.25
CA LEU A 33 7.89 -6.80 15.44
C LEU A 33 8.78 -6.90 14.19
N LEU A 34 8.92 -8.09 13.61
CA LEU A 34 9.66 -8.34 12.37
C LEU A 34 9.03 -7.63 11.19
N LEU A 35 7.69 -7.66 11.09
CA LEU A 35 6.94 -6.97 10.05
C LEU A 35 7.14 -5.45 10.14
N ALA A 36 7.05 -4.90 11.35
CA ALA A 36 7.24 -3.48 11.63
C ALA A 36 8.69 -3.05 11.35
N ALA A 37 9.68 -3.85 11.78
CA ALA A 37 11.08 -3.60 11.49
C ALA A 37 11.37 -3.68 9.97
N GLY A 38 10.80 -4.67 9.28
CA GLY A 38 10.91 -4.81 7.83
C GLY A 38 10.29 -3.62 7.09
N ALA A 39 9.08 -3.21 7.48
CA ALA A 39 8.42 -2.03 6.94
C ALA A 39 9.23 -0.75 7.22
N PHE A 40 9.71 -0.57 8.44
CA PHE A 40 10.53 0.58 8.81
C PHE A 40 11.86 0.63 8.04
N PHE A 41 12.53 -0.51 7.91
CA PHE A 41 13.78 -0.62 7.16
C PHE A 41 13.57 -0.35 5.67
N LEU A 42 12.49 -0.88 5.09
CA LEU A 42 12.14 -0.68 3.69
C LEU A 42 11.70 0.77 3.41
N MET A 43 11.05 1.43 4.38
CA MET A 43 10.71 2.86 4.35
C MET A 43 11.96 3.73 4.43
N ARG A 44 12.91 3.37 5.29
CA ARG A 44 14.20 4.05 5.41
C ARG A 44 15.08 3.88 4.18
N ARG A 45 14.99 2.74 3.48
CA ARG A 45 15.67 2.51 2.20
C ARG A 45 15.06 3.23 1.01
N GLY A 46 13.91 3.93 1.16
CA GLY A 46 13.29 4.67 0.07
C GLY A 46 12.84 3.80 -1.11
N THR A 47 12.73 2.48 -0.91
CA THR A 47 12.32 1.48 -1.92
C THR A 47 10.81 1.26 -1.91
N PHE A 48 10.05 1.97 -1.07
CA PHE A 48 8.60 2.04 -1.23
C PHE A 48 8.24 3.02 -2.35
N GLY A 49 8.41 2.57 -3.59
CA GLY A 49 7.47 2.96 -4.63
C GLY A 49 6.06 2.46 -4.24
N PRO A 50 4.99 3.16 -4.67
CA PRO A 50 3.62 2.79 -4.30
C PRO A 50 3.35 1.31 -4.63
N PRO A 51 2.52 0.61 -3.83
CA PRO A 51 2.22 -0.79 -4.07
C PRO A 51 1.76 -1.02 -5.51
N PRO A 52 2.12 -2.14 -6.17
CA PRO A 52 1.78 -2.39 -7.58
C PRO A 52 0.27 -2.42 -7.86
N TRP A 53 -0.56 -2.47 -6.81
CA TRP A 53 -2.02 -2.49 -6.86
C TRP A 53 -2.66 -1.11 -6.67
N VAL A 54 -1.89 -0.14 -6.16
CA VAL A 54 -2.33 1.27 -5.96
C VAL A 54 -2.02 2.12 -7.20
N GLY A 55 -1.22 1.59 -8.13
CA GLY A 55 -0.79 2.27 -9.34
C GLY A 55 -1.70 2.06 -10.55
N ARG A 56 -3.01 2.30 -10.43
CA ARG A 56 -3.71 2.82 -11.61
C ARG A 56 -3.15 4.22 -11.80
N SER A 57 -2.10 4.33 -12.60
CA SER A 57 -1.62 5.62 -13.10
C SER A 57 -2.84 6.43 -13.45
N SER A 58 -2.96 7.64 -12.90
CA SER A 58 -4.08 8.49 -13.29
C SER A 58 -4.11 8.55 -14.82
N PRO A 59 -5.28 8.60 -15.47
CA PRO A 59 -5.35 8.68 -16.93
C PRO A 59 -4.48 9.83 -17.47
N GLU A 60 -4.31 10.90 -16.68
CA GLU A 60 -3.36 11.98 -16.94
C GLU A 60 -1.89 11.51 -16.96
N THR A 61 -1.45 10.68 -16.00
CA THR A 61 -0.09 10.12 -15.96
C THR A 61 0.20 9.25 -17.18
N GLU A 62 -0.78 8.46 -17.62
CA GLU A 62 -0.64 7.65 -18.84
C GLU A 62 -0.59 8.52 -20.09
N ALA A 63 -1.44 9.55 -20.19
CA ALA A 63 -1.43 10.48 -21.30
C ALA A 63 -0.09 11.24 -21.42
N LYS A 64 0.49 11.69 -20.29
CA LYS A 64 1.84 12.30 -20.27
C LYS A 64 2.90 11.33 -20.79
N ARG A 65 2.83 10.05 -20.40
CA ARG A 65 3.77 9.00 -20.84
C ARG A 65 3.67 8.74 -22.33
N VAL A 66 2.47 8.61 -22.88
CA VAL A 66 2.29 8.39 -24.32
C VAL A 66 2.78 9.60 -25.13
N LEU A 67 2.50 10.81 -24.64
CA LEU A 67 2.93 12.05 -25.29
C LEU A 67 4.47 12.16 -25.32
N SER A 68 5.14 11.89 -24.20
CA SER A 68 6.60 11.93 -24.14
C SER A 68 7.26 10.84 -24.97
N GLU A 69 6.68 9.64 -25.00
CA GLU A 69 7.20 8.54 -25.81
C GLU A 69 7.12 8.86 -27.31
N ARG A 70 6.01 9.44 -27.78
CA ARG A 70 5.87 9.87 -29.17
C ARG A 70 6.84 10.98 -29.54
N PHE A 71 7.03 11.96 -28.66
CA PHE A 71 8.01 13.02 -28.86
C PHE A 71 9.44 12.45 -28.94
N ALA A 72 9.80 11.53 -28.05
CA ALA A 72 11.11 10.88 -28.05
C ALA A 72 11.36 10.02 -29.29
N ARG A 73 10.31 9.38 -29.83
CA ARG A 73 10.38 8.64 -31.10
C ARG A 73 10.49 9.56 -32.32
N GLY A 74 10.10 10.83 -32.18
CA GLY A 74 10.00 11.78 -33.29
C GLY A 74 8.68 11.67 -34.06
N ASP A 75 7.68 10.99 -33.50
CA ASP A 75 6.35 10.83 -34.13
C ASP A 75 5.55 12.15 -34.14
N ILE A 76 5.91 13.11 -33.28
CA ILE A 76 5.27 14.42 -33.14
C ILE A 76 6.33 15.53 -33.06
N SER A 77 5.97 16.73 -33.54
CA SER A 77 6.86 17.89 -33.49
C SER A 77 6.90 18.53 -32.09
N SER A 78 7.90 19.37 -31.84
CA SER A 78 8.01 20.13 -30.59
C SER A 78 6.82 21.06 -30.35
N ASP A 79 6.25 21.64 -31.41
CA ASP A 79 5.10 22.55 -31.32
C ASP A 79 3.84 21.79 -30.89
N GLU A 80 3.56 20.64 -31.54
CA GLU A 80 2.44 19.77 -31.19
C GLU A 80 2.60 19.20 -29.76
N PHE A 81 3.83 18.84 -29.37
CA PHE A 81 4.12 18.39 -28.02
C PHE A 81 3.78 19.46 -26.97
N LEU A 82 4.16 20.71 -27.20
CA LEU A 82 3.88 21.82 -26.28
C LEU A 82 2.39 22.15 -26.20
N GLU A 83 1.69 22.13 -27.33
CA GLU A 83 0.23 22.31 -27.38
C GLU A 83 -0.47 21.24 -26.54
N ARG A 84 -0.16 19.97 -26.78
CA ARG A 84 -0.75 18.83 -26.06
C ARG A 84 -0.36 18.82 -24.58
N ALA A 85 0.86 19.21 -24.25
CA ALA A 85 1.29 19.34 -22.86
C ALA A 85 0.51 20.44 -22.13
N SER A 86 0.23 21.57 -22.79
CA SER A 86 -0.57 22.66 -22.22
C SER A 86 -2.02 22.26 -21.93
N VAL A 87 -2.65 21.50 -22.85
CA VAL A 87 -4.01 20.94 -22.65
C VAL A 87 -4.05 20.03 -21.42
N LEU A 88 -2.95 19.32 -21.16
CA LEU A 88 -2.79 18.47 -19.99
C LEU A 88 -2.34 19.21 -18.71
N ASN A 89 -2.27 20.54 -18.73
CA ASN A 89 -1.67 21.37 -17.67
C ASN A 89 -0.28 20.87 -17.24
N TRP A 90 0.49 20.34 -18.19
CA TRP A 90 1.77 19.73 -17.94
C TRP A 90 2.87 20.62 -18.50
N THR A 91 3.83 20.97 -17.65
CA THR A 91 5.02 21.72 -18.05
C THR A 91 6.19 20.74 -18.11
N PRO A 92 6.74 20.42 -19.29
CA PRO A 92 7.89 19.55 -19.41
C PRO A 92 9.03 20.03 -18.51
N GLY A 93 9.51 19.18 -17.60
CA GLY A 93 10.54 19.50 -16.61
C GLY A 93 10.01 19.88 -15.21
N SER A 94 8.71 20.11 -15.02
CA SER A 94 8.14 20.40 -13.69
C SER A 94 8.10 19.22 -12.74
N ASP A 95 8.14 17.99 -13.25
CA ASP A 95 7.87 16.80 -12.44
C ASP A 95 9.00 16.50 -11.43
N THR A 96 10.19 17.01 -11.71
CA THR A 96 11.39 16.84 -10.86
C THR A 96 11.33 17.69 -9.57
N TRP A 97 10.62 18.82 -9.57
CA TRP A 97 10.53 19.70 -8.40
C TRP A 97 9.39 19.30 -7.46
N GLU A 98 8.26 18.85 -8.00
CA GLU A 98 7.11 18.42 -7.18
C GLU A 98 7.43 17.15 -6.38
N THR A 99 8.07 16.17 -7.03
CA THR A 99 8.52 14.93 -6.38
C THR A 99 9.49 15.21 -5.23
N ARG A 100 10.38 16.19 -5.38
CA ARG A 100 11.31 16.61 -4.32
C ARG A 100 10.61 17.34 -3.17
N LYS A 101 9.61 18.18 -3.45
CA LYS A 101 8.89 18.98 -2.44
C LYS A 101 8.02 18.10 -1.55
N ARG A 102 7.38 17.07 -2.12
CA ARG A 102 6.55 16.10 -1.40
C ARG A 102 7.33 15.26 -0.38
N LYS A 103 8.64 15.05 -0.58
CA LYS A 103 9.52 14.28 0.33
C LYS A 103 9.96 15.08 1.57
N ARG A 104 9.76 16.39 1.59
CA ARG A 104 10.18 17.29 2.68
C ARG A 104 9.06 17.71 3.63
N ARG A 105 7.79 17.38 3.33
CA ARG A 105 6.66 17.48 4.25
C ARG A 105 6.40 16.13 4.89
#